data_AF-A0AA91T275-F1
#
_entry.id   AF-A0AA91T275-F1
#
_cell.length_a   1.000
_cell.length_b   1.000
_cell.length_c   1.000
_cell.angle_alpha   90.00
_cell.angle_beta   90.00
_cell.angle_gamma   90.00
#
_symmetry.space_group_name_H-M   'P 1'
#
loop_
_entity.id
_entity.type
_entity.pdbx_description
1 polymer ?
#
loop_
_entity_poly.entity_id
_entity_poly.type
_entity_poly.pdbx_seq_one_letter_code
_entity_poly.pdbx_strand_id
1 'polypeptide(L)'
;MGESKLPPLAADAVLKQSVAVPDSFVKVSGVDYSADSAYNARATDLIDSMRNMGFQASSVATACDIINEMDSWRGEHRDSLEEHKRTGEFDSQGFQKATVFMGFTSNLISSGLRDTLRYLVQHKKVSAIVASAGGIEEDLIKVLAPTYMGDFALPGKGLRDQGLNRIGNLLVPNDNYCKFEEWIVPILDRVLEEQQKALEELGAEALNADSPAVWTPSRLIDRLGQEINDESSVLYWAHKNKIPIFCPALTDGSIGDMLFFHTFKASPQRLRLDIVADIRRINSMSMEASRAGMLILGGGLIKHHICNACLMRNGADWAVYINTGQEFDGSDAGARPDEAVSWGKIKAEARSIKVYADVTVVWPLIVAATFAAKRPEQAA
;
A
#
# COMPACT_ATOMS: atom_id res chain seq x y z
N MET A 1 4.30 51.83 -48.20
CA MET A 1 4.46 50.44 -47.71
C MET A 1 3.12 50.04 -47.14
N GLY A 2 2.40 49.15 -47.81
CA GLY A 2 1.04 48.79 -47.43
C GLY A 2 1.03 48.04 -46.11
N GLU A 3 0.29 48.55 -45.12
CA GLU A 3 -0.04 47.81 -43.91
C GLU A 3 -0.68 46.48 -44.33
N SER A 4 0.04 45.39 -44.07
CA SER A 4 -0.49 44.04 -44.19
C SER A 4 -1.69 43.92 -43.25
N LYS A 5 -2.90 44.16 -43.76
CA LYS A 5 -4.14 43.94 -43.02
C LYS A 5 -4.25 42.46 -42.72
N LEU A 6 -4.10 42.12 -41.43
CA LEU A 6 -4.34 40.77 -40.93
C LEU A 6 -5.75 40.31 -41.36
N PRO A 7 -5.95 39.05 -41.78
CA PRO A 7 -7.27 38.54 -42.07
C PRO A 7 -8.21 38.71 -40.85
N PRO A 8 -9.36 39.40 -40.97
CA PRO A 8 -10.19 39.75 -39.82
C PRO A 8 -10.62 38.54 -38.97
N LEU A 9 -11.00 37.43 -39.61
CA LEU A 9 -11.38 36.20 -38.92
C LEU A 9 -10.22 35.59 -38.11
N ALA A 10 -8.98 35.69 -38.62
CA ALA A 10 -7.81 35.22 -37.90
C ALA A 10 -7.45 36.14 -36.74
N ALA A 11 -7.61 37.46 -36.91
CA ALA A 11 -7.39 38.43 -35.85
C ALA A 11 -8.39 38.24 -34.70
N ASP A 12 -9.68 38.09 -35.00
CA ASP A 12 -10.73 37.87 -34.00
C ASP A 12 -10.53 36.55 -33.24
N ALA A 13 -10.05 35.51 -33.93
CA ALA A 13 -9.78 34.21 -33.32
C ALA A 13 -8.52 34.21 -32.44
N VAL A 14 -7.42 34.82 -32.91
CA VAL A 14 -6.10 34.71 -32.26
C VAL A 14 -5.87 35.81 -31.22
N LEU A 15 -6.46 37.00 -31.40
CA LEU A 15 -6.23 38.18 -30.56
C LEU A 15 -7.41 38.46 -29.61
N LYS A 16 -8.22 37.43 -29.32
CA LYS A 16 -9.32 37.54 -28.37
C LYS A 16 -8.79 37.92 -26.99
N GLN A 17 -9.25 39.05 -26.47
CA GLN A 17 -8.90 39.48 -25.11
C GLN A 17 -9.55 38.57 -24.07
N SER A 18 -8.77 38.19 -23.06
CA SER A 18 -9.26 37.42 -21.91
C SER A 18 -9.98 38.32 -20.93
N VAL A 19 -10.85 37.73 -20.11
CA VAL A 19 -11.32 38.36 -18.87
C VAL A 19 -10.17 38.45 -17.85
N ALA A 20 -10.34 39.24 -16.78
CA ALA A 20 -9.40 39.27 -15.68
C ALA A 20 -9.37 37.91 -14.95
N VAL A 21 -8.18 37.46 -14.56
CA VAL A 21 -7.99 36.24 -13.77
C VAL A 21 -8.35 36.55 -12.32
N PRO A 22 -9.23 35.78 -11.66
CA PRO A 22 -9.59 36.01 -10.26
C PRO A 22 -8.41 35.87 -9.30
N ASP A 23 -8.37 36.66 -8.22
CA ASP A 23 -7.28 36.64 -7.22
C ASP A 23 -7.15 35.31 -6.46
N SER A 24 -8.19 34.46 -6.50
CA SER A 24 -8.15 33.11 -5.93
C SER A 24 -7.30 32.13 -6.73
N PHE A 25 -6.92 32.47 -7.96
CA PHE A 25 -6.09 31.61 -8.81
C PHE A 25 -4.62 31.75 -8.41
N VAL A 26 -3.96 30.61 -8.25
CA VAL A 26 -2.55 30.55 -7.89
C VAL A 26 -1.69 30.65 -9.16
N LYS A 27 -0.69 31.53 -9.14
CA LYS A 27 0.28 31.66 -10.25
C LYS A 27 1.19 30.44 -10.29
N VAL A 28 1.41 29.92 -11.50
CA VAL A 28 2.38 28.85 -11.73
C VAL A 28 3.78 29.34 -11.40
N SER A 29 4.49 28.58 -10.57
CA SER A 29 5.88 28.84 -10.17
C SER A 29 6.58 27.52 -9.86
N GLY A 30 7.87 27.45 -10.16
CA GLY A 30 8.72 26.29 -9.88
C GLY A 30 9.82 26.62 -8.88
N VAL A 31 10.79 25.71 -8.74
CA VAL A 31 11.98 25.96 -7.94
C VAL A 31 12.85 27.01 -8.64
N ASP A 32 13.12 28.12 -7.95
CA ASP A 32 14.10 29.11 -8.39
C ASP A 32 15.49 28.73 -7.86
N TYR A 33 16.28 28.04 -8.69
CA TYR A 33 17.64 27.63 -8.35
C TYR A 33 18.64 28.78 -8.24
N SER A 34 18.25 30.02 -8.53
CA SER A 34 19.08 31.20 -8.23
C SER A 34 18.94 31.67 -6.78
N ALA A 35 17.89 31.25 -6.07
CA ALA A 35 17.70 31.55 -4.66
C ALA A 35 18.56 30.65 -3.77
N ASP A 36 19.18 31.23 -2.73
CA ASP A 36 20.03 30.49 -1.79
C ASP A 36 19.31 29.30 -1.12
N SER A 37 17.99 29.42 -0.91
CA SER A 37 17.16 28.36 -0.32
C SER A 37 16.98 27.12 -1.20
N ALA A 38 17.31 27.19 -2.50
CA ALA A 38 17.18 26.07 -3.41
C ALA A 38 18.38 25.11 -3.39
N TYR A 39 19.55 25.56 -2.89
CA TYR A 39 20.74 24.72 -2.79
C TYR A 39 20.62 23.75 -1.61
N ASN A 40 20.86 22.46 -1.87
CA ASN A 40 20.72 21.37 -0.88
C ASN A 40 19.34 21.36 -0.17
N ALA A 41 18.28 21.72 -0.90
CA ALA A 41 16.91 21.75 -0.42
C ALA A 41 16.49 20.39 0.16
N ARG A 42 15.74 20.42 1.27
CA ARG A 42 15.17 19.22 1.87
C ARG A 42 13.96 18.76 1.05
N ALA A 43 13.53 17.52 1.28
CA ALA A 43 12.32 16.98 0.63
C ALA A 43 11.09 17.88 0.83
N THR A 44 10.91 18.46 2.03
CA THR A 44 9.80 19.39 2.31
C THR A 44 9.87 20.64 1.44
N ASP A 45 11.06 21.20 1.27
CA ASP A 45 11.27 22.45 0.54
C ASP A 45 11.03 22.23 -0.98
N LEU A 46 11.40 21.05 -1.49
CA LEU A 46 11.08 20.61 -2.85
C LEU A 46 9.57 20.39 -3.05
N ILE A 47 8.90 19.69 -2.12
CA ILE A 47 7.46 19.46 -2.17
C ILE A 47 6.67 20.78 -2.14
N ASP A 48 7.08 21.73 -1.30
CA ASP A 48 6.46 23.05 -1.23
C ASP A 48 6.57 23.80 -2.57
N SER A 49 7.71 23.67 -3.24
CA SER A 49 7.92 24.25 -4.58
C SER A 49 7.12 23.52 -5.67
N MET A 50 6.88 22.22 -5.53
CA MET A 50 6.08 21.43 -6.48
C MET A 50 4.59 21.79 -6.47
N ARG A 51 4.09 22.38 -5.38
CA ARG A 51 2.68 22.78 -5.20
C ARG A 51 2.13 23.62 -6.35
N ASN A 52 2.92 24.58 -6.82
CA ASN A 52 2.52 25.54 -7.85
C ASN A 52 3.14 25.24 -9.23
N MET A 53 3.81 24.11 -9.38
CA MET A 53 4.54 23.75 -10.61
C MET A 53 3.60 23.23 -11.72
N GLY A 54 2.45 22.68 -11.34
CA GLY A 54 1.45 22.11 -12.26
C GLY A 54 1.66 20.62 -12.57
N PHE A 55 0.70 20.06 -13.32
CA PHE A 55 0.66 18.64 -13.69
C PHE A 55 0.80 17.69 -12.49
N GLN A 56 1.58 16.62 -12.60
CA GLN A 56 1.76 15.65 -11.51
C GLN A 56 2.59 16.20 -10.34
N ALA A 57 3.38 17.25 -10.53
CA ALA A 57 4.13 17.86 -9.43
C ALA A 57 3.18 18.43 -8.37
N SER A 58 2.13 19.15 -8.80
CA SER A 58 1.07 19.61 -7.89
C SER A 58 0.27 18.46 -7.27
N SER A 59 0.10 17.34 -7.98
CA SER A 59 -0.55 16.14 -7.43
C SER A 59 0.28 15.48 -6.33
N VAL A 60 1.62 15.42 -6.48
CA VAL A 60 2.53 14.92 -5.43
C VAL A 60 2.46 15.80 -4.19
N ALA A 61 2.49 17.13 -4.34
CA ALA A 61 2.34 18.03 -3.19
C ALA A 61 0.98 17.89 -2.50
N THR A 62 -0.11 17.76 -3.27
CA THR A 62 -1.44 17.50 -2.73
C THR A 62 -1.52 16.15 -1.99
N ALA A 63 -0.82 15.12 -2.48
CA ALA A 63 -0.71 13.84 -1.80
C ALA A 63 -0.01 13.99 -0.43
N CYS A 64 1.08 14.76 -0.35
CA CYS A 64 1.74 15.06 0.92
C CYS A 64 0.80 15.78 1.90
N ASP A 65 -0.01 16.73 1.44
CA ASP A 65 -1.00 17.41 2.31
C ASP A 65 -2.02 16.44 2.88
N ILE A 66 -2.59 15.58 2.03
CA ILE A 66 -3.60 14.60 2.45
C ILE A 66 -3.00 13.60 3.44
N ILE A 67 -1.77 13.14 3.21
CA ILE A 67 -1.06 12.24 4.14
C ILE A 67 -0.79 12.93 5.48
N ASN A 68 -0.33 14.18 5.48
CA ASN A 68 -0.07 14.91 6.70
C ASN A 68 -1.37 15.19 7.49
N GLU A 69 -2.46 15.51 6.80
CA GLU A 69 -3.78 15.63 7.44
C GLU A 69 -4.20 14.31 8.08
N MET A 70 -4.03 13.20 7.38
CA MET A 70 -4.35 11.86 7.88
C MET A 70 -3.51 11.46 9.12
N ASP A 71 -2.19 11.68 9.09
CA ASP A 71 -1.27 11.33 10.21
C ASP A 71 -1.51 12.22 11.44
N SER A 72 -1.84 13.49 11.23
CA SER A 72 -2.06 14.48 12.30
C SER A 72 -3.49 14.53 12.83
N TRP A 73 -4.48 13.95 12.13
CA TRP A 73 -5.87 13.98 12.56
C TRP A 73 -6.05 13.36 13.94
N ARG A 74 -6.72 14.08 14.84
CA ARG A 74 -7.14 13.61 16.15
C ARG A 74 -8.62 13.95 16.38
N GLY A 75 -9.38 12.97 16.84
CA GLY A 75 -10.79 13.12 17.20
C GLY A 75 -10.99 13.34 18.69
N GLU A 76 -12.06 12.79 19.25
CA GLU A 76 -12.38 12.91 20.67
C GLU A 76 -11.47 12.03 21.53
N HIS A 77 -11.31 12.40 22.80
CA HIS A 77 -10.60 11.57 23.78
C HIS A 77 -11.49 10.40 24.20
N ARG A 78 -10.94 9.20 24.38
CA ARG A 78 -11.72 8.00 24.72
C ARG A 78 -12.59 8.16 25.97
N ASP A 79 -12.14 8.98 26.94
CA ASP A 79 -12.86 9.22 28.18
C ASP A 79 -14.06 10.16 28.01
N SER A 80 -14.13 10.95 26.92
CA SER A 80 -15.31 11.75 26.58
C SER A 80 -16.36 10.95 25.81
N LEU A 81 -16.02 9.74 25.35
CA LEU A 81 -16.91 8.88 24.58
C LEU A 81 -17.60 7.85 25.48
N GLU A 82 -18.89 7.63 25.21
CA GLU A 82 -19.65 6.48 25.70
C GLU A 82 -19.01 5.18 25.19
N GLU A 83 -19.09 4.10 25.97
CA GLU A 83 -18.38 2.84 25.68
C GLU A 83 -18.64 2.31 24.26
N HIS A 84 -19.90 2.32 23.81
CA HIS A 84 -20.29 1.86 22.48
C HIS A 84 -19.81 2.77 21.32
N LYS A 85 -19.28 3.96 21.62
CA LYS A 85 -18.70 4.90 20.64
C LYS A 85 -17.17 4.88 20.64
N ARG A 86 -16.54 4.11 21.53
CA ARG A 86 -15.08 3.94 21.59
C ARG A 86 -14.60 2.94 20.52
N THR A 87 -14.88 3.25 19.26
CA THR A 87 -14.50 2.44 18.11
C THR A 87 -13.31 3.04 17.38
N GLY A 88 -12.60 2.20 16.63
CA GLY A 88 -11.44 2.60 15.84
C GLY A 88 -10.16 2.62 16.66
N GLU A 89 -9.20 3.43 16.25
CA GLU A 89 -7.90 3.51 16.90
C GLU A 89 -7.73 4.77 17.72
N PHE A 90 -6.96 4.64 18.80
CA PHE A 90 -6.56 5.74 19.66
C PHE A 90 -5.04 5.85 19.69
N ASP A 91 -4.52 7.06 19.81
CA ASP A 91 -3.10 7.27 20.05
C ASP A 91 -2.71 7.00 21.51
N SER A 92 -1.42 7.15 21.82
CA SER A 92 -0.88 6.94 23.18
C SER A 92 -1.44 7.91 24.22
N GLN A 93 -2.00 9.05 23.78
CA GLN A 93 -2.64 10.03 24.65
C GLN A 93 -4.15 9.81 24.79
N GLY A 94 -4.70 8.78 24.14
CA GLY A 94 -6.11 8.42 24.25
C GLY A 94 -7.04 9.19 23.32
N PHE A 95 -6.53 9.93 22.33
CA PHE A 95 -7.34 10.58 21.30
C PHE A 95 -7.56 9.66 20.12
N GLN A 96 -8.77 9.67 19.55
CA GLN A 96 -9.04 8.96 18.30
C GLN A 96 -8.04 9.39 17.23
N LYS A 97 -7.53 8.44 16.44
CA LYS A 97 -6.67 8.70 15.28
C LYS A 97 -7.22 8.00 14.04
N ALA A 98 -6.72 8.36 12.87
CA ALA A 98 -7.17 7.75 11.62
C ALA A 98 -6.73 6.27 11.55
N THR A 99 -7.61 5.41 11.05
CA THR A 99 -7.26 4.06 10.62
C THR A 99 -6.79 4.11 9.18
N VAL A 100 -5.51 3.79 8.96
CA VAL A 100 -4.84 3.95 7.67
C VAL A 100 -4.64 2.58 7.02
N PHE A 101 -5.34 2.36 5.91
CA PHE A 101 -5.20 1.17 5.07
C PHE A 101 -4.18 1.43 3.97
N MET A 102 -3.12 0.62 3.92
CA MET A 102 -2.10 0.69 2.88
C MET A 102 -2.16 -0.52 1.96
N GLY A 103 -2.20 -0.29 0.65
CA GLY A 103 -2.12 -1.34 -0.35
C GLY A 103 -0.86 -1.18 -1.18
N PHE A 104 -0.12 -2.26 -1.43
CA PHE A 104 1.02 -2.24 -2.35
C PHE A 104 1.09 -3.50 -3.21
N THR A 105 1.50 -3.35 -4.47
CA THR A 105 1.73 -4.47 -5.39
C THR A 105 3.06 -5.18 -5.09
N SER A 106 3.18 -6.46 -5.46
CA SER A 106 4.35 -7.31 -5.18
C SER A 106 5.68 -6.69 -5.60
N ASN A 107 5.72 -6.14 -6.82
CA ASN A 107 6.92 -5.52 -7.41
C ASN A 107 7.54 -4.40 -6.55
N LEU A 108 6.75 -3.76 -5.66
CA LEU A 108 7.28 -2.73 -4.77
C LEU A 108 8.12 -3.33 -3.64
N ILE A 109 7.79 -4.54 -3.18
CA ILE A 109 8.63 -5.31 -2.25
C ILE A 109 9.85 -5.89 -2.97
N SER A 110 9.72 -6.29 -4.23
CA SER A 110 10.86 -6.68 -5.08
C SER A 110 11.86 -5.54 -5.25
N SER A 111 11.39 -4.29 -5.28
CA SER A 111 12.22 -3.09 -5.38
C SER A 111 12.92 -2.71 -4.05
N GLY A 112 13.67 -1.60 -4.06
CA GLY A 112 14.22 -0.98 -2.84
C GLY A 112 13.17 -0.31 -1.94
N LEU A 113 11.93 -0.11 -2.41
CA LEU A 113 10.86 0.46 -1.58
C LEU A 113 10.47 -0.43 -0.39
N ARG A 114 10.87 -1.71 -0.38
CA ARG A 114 10.72 -2.59 0.79
C ARG A 114 11.18 -1.89 2.07
N ASP A 115 12.32 -1.20 2.05
CA ASP A 115 12.87 -0.53 3.24
C ASP A 115 12.02 0.67 3.67
N THR A 116 11.45 1.39 2.71
CA THR A 116 10.51 2.49 2.94
C THR A 116 9.20 1.97 3.53
N LEU A 117 8.65 0.88 2.99
CA LEU A 117 7.44 0.23 3.50
C LEU A 117 7.67 -0.31 4.92
N ARG A 118 8.79 -0.99 5.14
CA ARG A 118 9.23 -1.50 6.45
C ARG A 118 9.28 -0.37 7.49
N TYR A 119 9.86 0.79 7.15
CA TYR A 119 9.89 1.96 8.04
C TYR A 119 8.48 2.38 8.49
N LEU A 120 7.52 2.46 7.57
CA LEU A 120 6.14 2.82 7.92
C LEU A 120 5.50 1.81 8.88
N VAL A 121 5.72 0.52 8.65
CA VAL A 121 5.20 -0.55 9.52
C VAL A 121 5.89 -0.56 10.88
N GLN A 122 7.22 -0.42 10.90
CA GLN A 122 8.05 -0.34 12.11
C GLN A 122 7.59 0.78 13.04
N HIS A 123 7.22 1.94 12.47
CA HIS A 123 6.81 3.12 13.22
C HIS A 123 5.28 3.30 13.31
N LYS A 124 4.50 2.22 13.10
CA LYS A 124 3.04 2.21 13.24
C LYS A 124 2.33 3.34 12.48
N LYS A 125 2.84 3.67 11.29
CA LYS A 125 2.28 4.70 10.39
C LYS A 125 1.09 4.21 9.56
N VAL A 126 0.82 2.91 9.61
CA VAL A 126 -0.33 2.27 8.98
C VAL A 126 -1.01 1.33 9.97
N SER A 127 -2.29 1.08 9.75
CA SER A 127 -3.14 0.28 10.64
C SER A 127 -3.38 -1.11 10.10
N ALA A 128 -3.51 -1.24 8.78
CA ALA A 128 -3.68 -2.52 8.09
C ALA A 128 -3.08 -2.46 6.69
N ILE A 129 -2.67 -3.61 6.18
CA ILE A 129 -2.05 -3.74 4.86
C ILE A 129 -2.86 -4.73 4.01
N VAL A 130 -2.99 -4.43 2.72
CA VAL A 130 -3.39 -5.43 1.72
C VAL A 130 -2.27 -5.59 0.69
N ALA A 131 -1.80 -6.81 0.51
CA ALA A 131 -0.74 -7.16 -0.44
C ALA A 131 -1.15 -8.37 -1.29
N SER A 132 -0.52 -8.52 -2.45
CA SER A 132 -0.53 -9.78 -3.24
C SER A 132 0.52 -10.76 -2.71
N ALA A 133 0.43 -12.05 -3.04
CA ALA A 133 1.34 -13.09 -2.52
C ALA A 133 2.83 -12.77 -2.75
N GLY A 134 3.19 -12.29 -3.96
CA GLY A 134 4.55 -11.82 -4.25
C GLY A 134 5.07 -10.76 -3.26
N GLY A 135 4.19 -9.88 -2.75
CA GLY A 135 4.56 -8.86 -1.76
C GLY A 135 4.76 -9.41 -0.35
N ILE A 136 4.34 -10.65 -0.10
CA ILE A 136 4.56 -11.38 1.16
C ILE A 136 5.86 -12.18 1.04
N GLU A 137 5.97 -13.02 0.01
CA GLU A 137 7.08 -13.95 -0.14
C GLU A 137 8.40 -13.24 -0.44
N GLU A 138 8.41 -12.18 -1.25
CA GLU A 138 9.65 -11.48 -1.57
C GLU A 138 10.24 -10.74 -0.36
N ASP A 139 9.42 -10.34 0.62
CA ASP A 139 9.90 -9.78 1.88
C ASP A 139 10.66 -10.83 2.69
N LEU A 140 10.15 -12.06 2.74
CA LEU A 140 10.77 -13.19 3.43
C LEU A 140 12.02 -13.66 2.69
N ILE A 141 11.91 -13.86 1.38
CA ILE A 141 13.00 -14.31 0.51
C ILE A 141 14.20 -13.36 0.60
N LYS A 142 13.97 -12.04 0.65
CA LYS A 142 15.05 -11.05 0.78
C LYS A 142 15.83 -11.11 2.09
N VAL A 143 15.27 -11.70 3.14
CA VAL A 143 16.03 -12.02 4.36
C VAL A 143 16.98 -13.21 4.11
N LEU A 144 16.53 -14.19 3.33
CA LEU A 144 17.28 -15.43 3.06
C LEU A 144 18.36 -15.26 1.98
N ALA A 145 18.08 -14.43 0.97
CA ALA A 145 18.98 -14.19 -0.16
C ALA A 145 18.63 -12.89 -0.92
N PRO A 146 19.63 -12.19 -1.49
CA PRO A 146 19.41 -10.89 -2.13
C PRO A 146 18.71 -10.99 -3.50
N THR A 147 18.12 -9.87 -3.90
CA THR A 147 17.70 -9.57 -5.28
C THR A 147 18.71 -8.62 -5.91
N TYR A 148 18.94 -8.73 -7.22
CA TYR A 148 19.97 -7.97 -7.92
C TYR A 148 19.38 -7.04 -8.98
N MET A 149 20.11 -5.99 -9.32
CA MET A 149 19.80 -5.17 -10.50
C MET A 149 20.10 -5.98 -11.78
N GLY A 150 19.23 -5.82 -12.76
CA GLY A 150 19.35 -6.34 -14.12
C GLY A 150 18.85 -5.30 -15.12
N ASP A 151 18.26 -5.77 -16.22
CA ASP A 151 17.72 -4.92 -17.28
C ASP A 151 16.42 -5.53 -17.84
N PHE A 152 15.46 -4.67 -18.20
CA PHE A 152 14.18 -5.09 -18.80
C PHE A 152 14.37 -5.92 -20.08
N ALA A 153 15.42 -5.62 -20.85
CA ALA A 153 15.71 -6.23 -22.14
C ALA A 153 16.44 -7.58 -22.05
N LEU A 154 16.80 -8.06 -20.85
CA LEU A 154 17.48 -9.35 -20.70
C LEU A 154 16.62 -10.50 -21.28
N PRO A 155 17.15 -11.29 -22.24
CA PRO A 155 16.38 -12.33 -22.92
C PRO A 155 15.94 -13.45 -21.97
N GLY A 156 14.63 -13.71 -21.92
CA GLY A 156 14.05 -14.69 -21.00
C GLY A 156 14.61 -16.11 -21.17
N LYS A 157 14.91 -16.53 -22.40
CA LYS A 157 15.52 -17.85 -22.67
C LYS A 157 16.87 -18.01 -21.95
N GLY A 158 17.77 -17.04 -22.13
CA GLY A 158 19.10 -17.09 -21.53
C GLY A 158 19.05 -17.02 -20.00
N LEU A 159 18.12 -16.26 -19.45
CA LEU A 159 17.90 -16.21 -18.00
C LEU A 159 17.37 -17.56 -17.47
N ARG A 160 16.40 -18.18 -18.16
CA ARG A 160 15.84 -19.47 -17.76
C ARG A 160 16.87 -20.59 -17.78
N ASP A 161 17.72 -20.64 -18.83
CA ASP A 161 18.80 -21.63 -18.93
C ASP A 161 19.82 -21.52 -17.78
N GLN A 162 19.92 -20.33 -17.18
CA GLN A 162 20.79 -20.02 -16.03
C GLN A 162 20.08 -20.08 -14.67
N GLY A 163 18.77 -20.37 -14.63
CA GLY A 163 18.00 -20.35 -13.38
C GLY A 163 17.83 -18.95 -12.76
N LEU A 164 17.74 -17.91 -13.59
CA LEU A 164 17.50 -16.53 -13.16
C LEU A 164 16.07 -16.10 -13.52
N ASN A 165 15.33 -15.57 -12.57
CA ASN A 165 14.00 -15.00 -12.79
C ASN A 165 14.07 -13.48 -12.89
N ARG A 166 13.35 -12.89 -13.84
CA ARG A 166 13.35 -11.43 -14.05
C ARG A 166 12.06 -10.80 -13.55
N ILE A 167 12.18 -9.74 -12.76
CA ILE A 167 11.10 -8.87 -12.31
C ILE A 167 11.39 -7.46 -12.81
N GLY A 168 10.85 -7.08 -13.96
CA GLY A 168 11.20 -5.81 -14.61
C GLY A 168 12.69 -5.74 -14.96
N ASN A 169 13.42 -4.82 -14.32
CA ASN A 169 14.88 -4.69 -14.36
C ASN A 169 15.59 -5.26 -13.11
N LEU A 170 14.97 -6.23 -12.42
CA LEU A 170 15.54 -6.94 -11.28
C LEU A 170 15.73 -8.42 -11.63
N LEU A 171 16.67 -9.08 -10.94
CA LEU A 171 16.96 -10.50 -11.07
C LEU A 171 16.89 -11.19 -9.71
N VAL A 172 16.17 -12.31 -9.66
CA VAL A 172 16.04 -13.20 -8.50
C VAL A 172 16.54 -14.59 -8.90
N PRO A 173 17.70 -15.04 -8.37
CA PRO A 173 18.19 -16.39 -8.60
C PRO A 173 17.21 -17.46 -8.09
N ASN A 174 17.06 -18.58 -8.80
CA ASN A 174 16.20 -19.69 -8.37
C ASN A 174 16.58 -20.25 -7.00
N ASP A 175 17.87 -20.24 -6.66
CA ASP A 175 18.37 -20.69 -5.36
C ASP A 175 17.70 -19.94 -4.18
N ASN A 176 17.22 -18.71 -4.41
CA ASN A 176 16.46 -17.96 -3.42
C ASN A 176 15.14 -18.67 -3.06
N TYR A 177 14.45 -19.25 -4.05
CA TYR A 177 13.21 -19.99 -3.85
C TYR A 177 13.47 -21.38 -3.25
N CYS A 178 14.61 -22.01 -3.55
CA CYS A 178 15.02 -23.24 -2.86
C CYS A 178 15.27 -23.00 -1.36
N LYS A 179 15.97 -21.92 -1.00
CA LYS A 179 16.13 -21.52 0.42
C LYS A 179 14.79 -21.20 1.08
N PHE A 180 13.88 -20.59 0.33
CA PHE A 180 12.54 -20.30 0.83
C PHE A 180 11.75 -21.57 1.12
N GLU A 181 11.78 -22.57 0.23
CA GLU A 181 11.20 -23.89 0.44
C GLU A 181 11.74 -24.54 1.73
N GLU A 182 13.07 -24.60 1.88
CA GLU A 182 13.73 -25.16 3.06
C GLU A 182 13.29 -24.48 4.36
N TRP A 183 13.03 -23.17 4.31
CA TRP A 183 12.60 -22.38 5.45
C TRP A 183 11.09 -22.52 5.76
N ILE A 184 10.22 -22.43 4.75
CA ILE A 184 8.76 -22.36 4.94
C ILE A 184 8.12 -23.72 5.20
N VAL A 185 8.62 -24.80 4.59
CA VAL A 185 7.99 -26.12 4.69
C VAL A 185 7.90 -26.62 6.14
N PRO A 186 8.96 -26.53 6.98
CA PRO A 186 8.85 -26.90 8.39
C PRO A 186 7.85 -26.04 9.19
N ILE A 187 7.61 -24.79 8.77
CA ILE A 187 6.59 -23.93 9.38
C ILE A 187 5.20 -24.43 8.99
N LEU A 188 4.98 -24.78 7.72
CA LEU A 188 3.71 -25.35 7.26
C LEU A 188 3.38 -26.68 7.94
N ASP A 189 4.39 -27.52 8.22
CA ASP A 189 4.21 -28.74 9.02
C ASP A 189 3.65 -28.40 10.42
N ARG A 190 4.27 -27.44 11.14
CA ARG A 190 3.79 -27.01 12.47
C ARG A 190 2.40 -26.39 12.44
N VAL A 191 2.14 -25.53 11.45
CA VAL A 191 0.83 -24.89 11.25
C VAL A 191 -0.25 -25.94 11.01
N LEU A 192 0.05 -27.00 10.25
CA LEU A 192 -0.86 -28.13 10.05
C LEU A 192 -1.07 -28.93 11.34
N GLU A 193 -0.02 -29.23 12.10
CA GLU A 193 -0.14 -29.92 13.40
C GLU A 193 -1.04 -29.14 14.37
N GLU A 194 -0.84 -27.83 14.47
CA GLU A 194 -1.69 -26.92 15.26
C GLU A 194 -3.15 -26.95 14.79
N GLN A 195 -3.36 -27.00 13.46
CA GLN A 195 -4.70 -27.14 12.87
C GLN A 195 -5.37 -28.46 13.26
N GLN A 196 -4.66 -29.59 13.14
CA GLN A 196 -5.21 -30.91 13.46
C GLN A 196 -5.53 -31.04 14.94
N LYS A 197 -4.62 -30.57 15.81
CA LYS A 197 -4.84 -30.56 17.25
C LYS A 197 -6.09 -29.76 17.62
N ALA A 198 -6.24 -28.55 17.08
CA ALA A 198 -7.42 -27.73 17.33
C ALA A 198 -8.71 -28.37 16.79
N LEU A 199 -8.65 -29.07 15.65
CA LEU A 199 -9.78 -29.81 15.10
C LEU A 199 -10.21 -30.97 16.02
N GLU A 200 -9.24 -31.71 16.56
CA GLU A 200 -9.50 -32.81 17.51
C GLU A 200 -10.12 -32.29 18.82
N GLU A 201 -9.62 -31.17 19.34
CA GLU A 201 -10.12 -30.56 20.59
C GLU A 201 -11.52 -29.95 20.44
N LEU A 202 -11.82 -29.33 19.29
CA LEU A 202 -13.07 -28.59 19.08
C LEU A 202 -14.18 -29.41 18.39
N GLY A 203 -13.83 -30.49 17.69
CA GLY A 203 -14.79 -31.31 16.95
C GLY A 203 -15.62 -30.50 15.96
N ALA A 204 -16.95 -30.52 16.10
CA ALA A 204 -17.86 -29.78 15.23
C ALA A 204 -17.69 -28.26 15.29
N GLU A 205 -17.26 -27.72 16.44
CA GLU A 205 -17.07 -26.28 16.66
C GLU A 205 -15.82 -25.74 15.95
N ALA A 206 -14.97 -26.62 15.40
CA ALA A 206 -13.76 -26.24 14.68
C ALA A 206 -14.04 -25.38 13.43
N LEU A 207 -15.24 -25.45 12.87
CA LEU A 207 -15.67 -24.67 11.70
C LEU A 207 -16.39 -23.37 12.06
N ASN A 208 -16.53 -23.05 13.35
CA ASN A 208 -17.11 -21.78 13.76
C ASN A 208 -16.19 -20.61 13.40
N ALA A 209 -16.78 -19.42 13.34
CA ALA A 209 -16.05 -18.18 13.14
C ALA A 209 -14.94 -18.02 14.19
N ASP A 210 -13.79 -17.51 13.75
CA ASP A 210 -12.62 -17.22 14.58
C ASP A 210 -11.97 -18.44 15.26
N SER A 211 -12.35 -19.66 14.83
CA SER A 211 -11.77 -20.90 15.33
C SER A 211 -10.26 -20.98 15.07
N PRO A 212 -9.46 -21.41 16.07
CA PRO A 212 -8.03 -21.64 15.87
C PRO A 212 -7.75 -22.78 14.86
N ALA A 213 -8.72 -23.67 14.63
CA ALA A 213 -8.61 -24.84 13.75
C ALA A 213 -8.71 -24.54 12.25
N VAL A 214 -9.05 -23.31 11.85
CA VAL A 214 -9.02 -22.89 10.45
C VAL A 214 -8.14 -21.67 10.32
N TRP A 215 -7.03 -21.80 9.59
CA TRP A 215 -6.11 -20.70 9.36
C TRP A 215 -6.71 -19.72 8.35
N THR A 216 -6.22 -18.49 8.36
CA THR A 216 -6.55 -17.47 7.35
C THR A 216 -5.25 -16.94 6.73
N PRO A 217 -5.28 -16.31 5.55
CA PRO A 217 -4.09 -15.66 5.00
C PRO A 217 -3.42 -14.72 6.01
N SER A 218 -4.17 -13.85 6.69
CA SER A 218 -3.60 -12.90 7.65
C SER A 218 -2.95 -13.58 8.87
N ARG A 219 -3.52 -14.68 9.36
CA ARG A 219 -2.92 -15.48 10.45
C ARG A 219 -1.65 -16.19 10.01
N LEU A 220 -1.64 -16.76 8.80
CA LEU A 220 -0.43 -17.39 8.26
C LEU A 220 0.66 -16.34 8.04
N ILE A 221 0.33 -15.17 7.48
CA ILE A 221 1.30 -14.08 7.26
C ILE A 221 1.86 -13.57 8.60
N ASP A 222 1.02 -13.39 9.63
CA ASP A 222 1.48 -13.02 10.97
C ASP A 222 2.46 -14.07 11.54
N ARG A 223 2.14 -15.36 11.38
CA ARG A 223 3.03 -16.47 11.77
C ARG A 223 4.36 -16.44 11.01
N LEU A 224 4.35 -16.18 9.71
CA LEU A 224 5.58 -16.07 8.91
C LEU A 224 6.43 -14.87 9.35
N GLY A 225 5.81 -13.75 9.69
CA GLY A 225 6.49 -12.58 10.27
C GLY A 225 7.11 -12.85 11.64
N GLN A 226 6.44 -13.66 12.47
CA GLN A 226 7.00 -14.15 13.72
C GLN A 226 8.21 -15.05 13.50
N GLU A 227 8.10 -16.03 12.59
CA GLU A 227 9.11 -17.06 12.35
C GLU A 227 10.36 -16.53 11.63
N ILE A 228 10.22 -15.50 10.77
CA ILE A 228 11.38 -14.92 10.08
C ILE A 228 12.28 -14.14 11.04
N ASN A 229 11.69 -13.56 12.10
CA ASN A 229 12.37 -12.92 13.23
C ASN A 229 13.55 -12.00 12.85
N ASP A 230 13.39 -11.19 11.81
CA ASP A 230 14.43 -10.31 11.28
C ASP A 230 13.93 -8.87 11.11
N GLU A 231 14.63 -7.90 11.70
CA GLU A 231 14.22 -6.49 11.71
C GLU A 231 14.30 -5.79 10.34
N SER A 232 14.85 -6.44 9.31
CA SER A 232 14.77 -5.98 7.91
C SER A 232 13.44 -6.33 7.24
N SER A 233 12.65 -7.26 7.80
CA SER A 233 11.38 -7.71 7.22
C SER A 233 10.22 -6.79 7.56
N VAL A 234 9.40 -6.47 6.56
CA VAL A 234 8.10 -5.79 6.73
C VAL A 234 7.16 -6.65 7.58
N LEU A 235 7.10 -7.96 7.31
CA LEU A 235 6.25 -8.91 8.00
C LEU A 235 6.61 -9.04 9.49
N TYR A 236 7.90 -9.05 9.82
CA TYR A 236 8.36 -9.05 11.21
C TYR A 236 7.79 -7.85 11.99
N TRP A 237 7.92 -6.64 11.43
CA TRP A 237 7.40 -5.44 12.09
C TRP A 237 5.87 -5.43 12.13
N ALA A 238 5.20 -5.97 11.11
CA ALA A 238 3.74 -6.11 11.12
C ALA A 238 3.29 -7.01 12.28
N HIS A 239 3.93 -8.18 12.46
CA HIS A 239 3.66 -9.07 13.59
C HIS A 239 3.94 -8.41 14.95
N LYS A 240 5.09 -7.75 15.09
CA LYS A 240 5.52 -7.09 16.33
C LYS A 240 4.58 -5.95 16.72
N ASN A 241 4.08 -5.20 15.74
CA ASN A 241 3.20 -4.06 15.95
C ASN A 241 1.71 -4.40 15.84
N LYS A 242 1.34 -5.68 15.64
CA LYS A 242 -0.04 -6.16 15.49
C LYS A 242 -0.81 -5.47 14.36
N ILE A 243 -0.10 -5.22 13.25
CA ILE A 243 -0.68 -4.67 12.01
C ILE A 243 -1.07 -5.86 11.12
N PRO A 244 -2.36 -6.15 10.90
CA PRO A 244 -2.76 -7.26 10.04
C PRO A 244 -2.39 -6.99 8.58
N ILE A 245 -1.90 -8.03 7.91
CA ILE A 245 -1.68 -8.04 6.46
C ILE A 245 -2.68 -9.01 5.84
N PHE A 246 -3.55 -8.51 4.98
CA PHE A 246 -4.53 -9.30 4.24
C PHE A 246 -4.01 -9.64 2.84
N CYS A 247 -4.18 -10.89 2.44
CA CYS A 247 -3.85 -11.36 1.10
C CYS A 247 -4.90 -12.40 0.63
N PRO A 248 -6.02 -11.95 0.05
CA PRO A 248 -7.08 -12.85 -0.42
C PRO A 248 -6.63 -13.88 -1.45
N ALA A 249 -5.59 -13.57 -2.22
CA ALA A 249 -4.97 -14.44 -3.23
C ALA A 249 -3.58 -14.91 -2.80
N LEU A 250 -3.41 -15.35 -1.55
CA LEU A 250 -2.12 -15.79 -1.00
C LEU A 250 -1.51 -16.97 -1.77
N THR A 251 -2.31 -17.74 -2.50
CA THR A 251 -1.87 -18.87 -3.32
C THR A 251 -1.28 -18.48 -4.67
N ASP A 252 -1.29 -17.19 -5.05
CA ASP A 252 -0.82 -16.70 -6.36
C ASP A 252 0.66 -16.27 -6.32
N GLY A 253 1.55 -17.21 -5.99
CA GLY A 253 2.98 -16.99 -5.84
C GLY A 253 3.73 -18.22 -5.35
N SER A 254 5.02 -18.07 -5.03
CA SER A 254 5.86 -19.13 -4.46
C SER A 254 5.29 -19.71 -3.15
N ILE A 255 4.63 -18.91 -2.30
CA ILE A 255 3.88 -19.47 -1.14
C ILE A 255 2.83 -20.48 -1.61
N GLY A 256 2.14 -20.19 -2.71
CA GLY A 256 1.19 -21.11 -3.34
C GLY A 256 1.83 -22.41 -3.81
N ASP A 257 3.01 -22.34 -4.44
CA ASP A 257 3.78 -23.52 -4.84
C ASP A 257 4.14 -24.39 -3.63
N MET A 258 4.58 -23.76 -2.53
CA MET A 258 4.93 -24.48 -1.30
C MET A 258 3.72 -25.11 -0.63
N LEU A 259 2.59 -24.40 -0.60
CA LEU A 259 1.32 -24.97 -0.15
C LEU A 259 0.89 -26.16 -1.02
N PHE A 260 1.05 -26.05 -2.33
CA PHE A 260 0.74 -27.12 -3.28
C PHE A 260 1.59 -28.37 -3.03
N PHE A 261 2.92 -28.24 -2.96
CA PHE A 261 3.81 -29.37 -2.67
C PHE A 261 3.53 -29.98 -1.29
N HIS A 262 3.26 -29.14 -0.29
CA HIS A 262 2.89 -29.58 1.05
C HIS A 262 1.66 -30.49 1.05
N THR A 263 0.68 -30.27 0.17
CA THR A 263 -0.53 -31.12 0.10
C THR A 263 -0.25 -32.58 -0.24
N PHE A 264 0.82 -32.87 -1.01
CA PHE A 264 1.22 -34.25 -1.32
C PHE A 264 1.96 -34.88 -0.17
N LYS A 265 2.86 -34.12 0.48
CA LYS A 265 3.63 -34.57 1.64
C LYS A 265 2.73 -34.87 2.84
N ALA A 266 1.76 -34.00 3.12
CA ALA A 266 0.88 -34.09 4.28
C ALA A 266 -0.32 -35.03 4.09
N SER A 267 -0.50 -35.59 2.88
CA SER A 267 -1.66 -36.42 2.55
C SER A 267 -1.83 -37.60 3.54
N PRO A 268 -3.05 -37.87 4.05
CA PRO A 268 -4.33 -37.30 3.62
C PRO A 268 -4.71 -35.96 4.27
N GLN A 269 -3.95 -35.48 5.26
CA GLN A 269 -4.19 -34.20 5.93
C GLN A 269 -3.82 -33.03 5.02
N ARG A 270 -4.43 -31.87 5.26
CA ARG A 270 -4.20 -30.65 4.47
C ARG A 270 -4.41 -29.39 5.29
N LEU A 271 -3.57 -28.39 5.07
CA LEU A 271 -3.78 -27.05 5.58
C LEU A 271 -4.98 -26.41 4.88
N ARG A 272 -5.82 -25.71 5.63
CA ARG A 272 -6.98 -24.96 5.14
C ARG A 272 -6.81 -23.49 5.45
N LEU A 273 -6.96 -22.65 4.43
CA LEU A 273 -6.95 -21.20 4.55
C LEU A 273 -8.34 -20.66 4.21
N ASP A 274 -9.00 -20.05 5.19
CA ASP A 274 -10.29 -19.38 5.01
C ASP A 274 -10.09 -17.89 4.71
N ILE A 275 -10.56 -17.48 3.54
CA ILE A 275 -10.58 -16.09 3.10
C ILE A 275 -11.81 -15.33 3.60
N VAL A 276 -12.87 -16.04 4.03
CA VAL A 276 -14.13 -15.45 4.51
C VAL A 276 -13.93 -14.78 5.86
N ALA A 277 -13.21 -15.43 6.78
CA ALA A 277 -12.82 -14.81 8.04
C ALA A 277 -11.96 -13.55 7.84
N ASP A 278 -11.04 -13.55 6.87
CA ASP A 278 -10.20 -12.39 6.57
C ASP A 278 -10.99 -11.20 6.00
N ILE A 279 -11.92 -11.44 5.05
CA ILE A 279 -12.77 -10.36 4.52
C ILE A 279 -13.71 -9.79 5.60
N ARG A 280 -14.22 -10.63 6.51
CA ARG A 280 -14.99 -10.15 7.67
C ARG A 280 -14.13 -9.23 8.52
N ARG A 281 -12.90 -9.62 8.84
CA ARG A 281 -11.98 -8.84 9.69
C ARG A 281 -11.65 -7.48 9.11
N ILE A 282 -11.25 -7.37 7.83
CA ILE A 282 -10.93 -6.07 7.22
C ILE A 282 -12.16 -5.17 7.08
N ASN A 283 -13.33 -5.74 6.75
CA ASN A 283 -14.58 -4.99 6.67
C ASN A 283 -15.01 -4.46 8.04
N SER A 284 -14.96 -5.28 9.09
CA SER A 284 -15.24 -4.86 10.47
C SER A 284 -14.30 -3.75 10.93
N MET A 285 -12.99 -3.89 10.67
CA MET A 285 -12.00 -2.86 11.00
C MET A 285 -12.31 -1.52 10.33
N SER A 286 -12.76 -1.54 9.08
CA SER A 286 -13.19 -0.34 8.35
C SER A 286 -14.47 0.26 8.96
N MET A 287 -15.47 -0.57 9.27
CA MET A 287 -16.72 -0.12 9.91
C MET A 287 -16.49 0.52 11.29
N GLU A 288 -15.54 0.00 12.06
CA GLU A 288 -15.20 0.51 13.40
C GLU A 288 -14.36 1.79 13.37
N ALA A 289 -13.68 2.08 12.26
CA ALA A 289 -12.79 3.24 12.14
C ALA A 289 -13.53 4.58 12.29
N SER A 290 -13.10 5.41 13.25
CA SER A 290 -13.63 6.77 13.44
C SER A 290 -13.43 7.63 12.19
N ARG A 291 -12.23 7.55 11.60
CA ARG A 291 -11.91 8.03 10.26
C ARG A 291 -11.02 7.01 9.54
N ALA A 292 -11.22 6.84 8.24
CA ALA A 292 -10.44 5.89 7.43
C ALA A 292 -9.69 6.62 6.31
N GLY A 293 -8.40 6.32 6.16
CA GLY A 293 -7.56 6.80 5.07
C GLY A 293 -7.04 5.64 4.21
N MET A 294 -6.90 5.87 2.91
CA MET A 294 -6.34 4.90 1.97
C MET A 294 -5.03 5.41 1.36
N LEU A 295 -3.98 4.59 1.41
CA LEU A 295 -2.72 4.77 0.71
C LEU A 295 -2.55 3.62 -0.28
N ILE A 296 -2.82 3.86 -1.56
CA ILE A 296 -2.81 2.82 -2.59
C ILE A 296 -1.61 3.01 -3.51
N LEU A 297 -0.63 2.12 -3.39
CA LEU A 297 0.61 2.10 -4.17
C LEU A 297 0.51 0.98 -5.23
N GLY A 298 0.03 1.36 -6.42
CA GLY A 298 -0.33 0.41 -7.49
C GLY A 298 -1.84 0.28 -7.70
N GLY A 299 -2.28 -0.89 -8.15
CA GLY A 299 -3.67 -1.16 -8.53
C GLY A 299 -4.06 -2.63 -8.33
N GLY A 300 -5.10 -3.09 -9.02
CA GLY A 300 -5.54 -4.48 -8.96
C GLY A 300 -6.16 -4.86 -7.61
N LEU A 301 -5.91 -6.10 -7.16
CA LEU A 301 -6.55 -6.66 -5.97
C LEU A 301 -6.35 -5.79 -4.72
N ILE A 302 -5.15 -5.26 -4.51
CA ILE A 302 -4.82 -4.47 -3.31
C ILE A 302 -5.62 -3.17 -3.25
N LYS A 303 -5.89 -2.54 -4.40
CA LYS A 303 -6.70 -1.32 -4.50
C LYS A 303 -8.16 -1.66 -4.22
N HIS A 304 -8.69 -2.62 -4.98
CA HIS A 304 -10.11 -2.94 -4.92
C HIS A 304 -10.51 -3.44 -3.53
N HIS A 305 -9.70 -4.30 -2.90
CA HIS A 305 -10.02 -4.89 -1.61
C HIS A 305 -10.09 -3.84 -0.49
N ILE A 306 -9.15 -2.90 -0.45
CA ILE A 306 -9.19 -1.77 0.52
C ILE A 306 -10.39 -0.87 0.25
N CYS A 307 -10.62 -0.47 -1.01
CA CYS A 307 -11.74 0.38 -1.34
C CYS A 307 -13.08 -0.28 -0.98
N ASN A 308 -13.20 -1.60 -1.19
CA ASN A 308 -14.40 -2.35 -0.85
C ASN A 308 -14.61 -2.52 0.66
N ALA A 309 -13.53 -2.60 1.45
CA ALA A 309 -13.65 -2.50 2.90
C ALA A 309 -14.15 -1.11 3.32
N CYS A 310 -13.65 -0.03 2.71
CA CYS A 310 -14.13 1.33 2.97
C CYS A 310 -15.57 1.59 2.49
N LEU A 311 -16.08 0.83 1.52
CA LEU A 311 -17.50 0.88 1.16
C LEU A 311 -18.42 0.55 2.35
N MET A 312 -18.02 -0.40 3.19
CA MET A 312 -18.84 -0.86 4.35
C MET A 312 -19.09 0.25 5.39
N ARG A 313 -18.32 1.35 5.33
CA ARG A 313 -18.46 2.54 6.18
C ARG A 313 -18.94 3.79 5.41
N ASN A 314 -19.54 3.60 4.23
CA ASN A 314 -19.92 4.66 3.29
C ASN A 314 -18.75 5.53 2.81
N GLY A 315 -17.57 4.93 2.68
CA GLY A 315 -16.42 5.51 2.03
C GLY A 315 -15.30 5.96 2.96
N ALA A 316 -14.09 6.06 2.42
CA ALA A 316 -12.95 6.64 3.11
C ALA A 316 -13.04 8.17 3.21
N ASP A 317 -12.42 8.73 4.23
CA ASP A 317 -12.32 10.19 4.48
C ASP A 317 -11.14 10.82 3.72
N TRP A 318 -10.11 10.03 3.43
CA TRP A 318 -8.94 10.42 2.65
C TRP A 318 -8.50 9.30 1.71
N ALA A 319 -7.99 9.66 0.53
CA ALA A 319 -7.43 8.68 -0.41
C ALA A 319 -6.26 9.26 -1.20
N VAL A 320 -5.12 8.57 -1.19
CA VAL A 320 -3.97 8.85 -2.04
C VAL A 320 -3.69 7.62 -2.88
N TYR A 321 -3.82 7.76 -4.20
CA TYR A 321 -3.46 6.73 -5.17
C TYR A 321 -2.16 7.13 -5.87
N ILE A 322 -1.22 6.20 -6.00
CA ILE A 322 -0.01 6.36 -6.79
C ILE A 322 0.13 5.14 -7.68
N ASN A 323 -0.15 5.29 -8.97
CA ASN A 323 -0.03 4.20 -9.94
C ASN A 323 0.09 4.72 -11.36
N THR A 324 0.41 3.81 -12.28
CA THR A 324 0.58 4.09 -13.71
C THR A 324 -0.65 3.73 -14.56
N GLY A 325 -1.72 3.22 -13.94
CA GLY A 325 -2.94 2.79 -14.63
C GLY A 325 -3.70 3.96 -15.24
N GLN A 326 -4.26 3.74 -16.43
CA GLN A 326 -4.99 4.73 -17.22
C GLN A 326 -6.47 4.37 -17.33
N GLU A 327 -7.34 5.37 -17.41
CA GLU A 327 -8.80 5.14 -17.34
C GLU A 327 -9.41 4.54 -18.63
N PHE A 328 -8.73 4.66 -19.78
CA PHE A 328 -9.33 4.37 -21.09
C PHE A 328 -9.71 2.89 -21.32
N ASP A 329 -9.13 1.97 -20.55
CA ASP A 329 -9.37 0.52 -20.68
C ASP A 329 -10.49 0.02 -19.75
N GLY A 330 -11.08 0.90 -18.93
CA GLY A 330 -12.15 0.56 -17.99
C GLY A 330 -11.69 -0.32 -16.82
N SER A 331 -10.38 -0.42 -16.55
CA SER A 331 -9.85 -1.20 -15.44
C SER A 331 -10.03 -0.50 -14.09
N ASP A 332 -10.37 -1.27 -13.03
CA ASP A 332 -10.37 -0.73 -11.66
C ASP A 332 -9.00 -0.17 -11.27
N ALA A 333 -7.91 -0.78 -11.76
CA ALA A 333 -6.55 -0.32 -11.51
C ALA A 333 -6.30 1.10 -12.08
N GLY A 334 -6.85 1.39 -13.26
CA GLY A 334 -6.71 2.67 -13.96
C GLY A 334 -7.72 3.75 -13.56
N ALA A 335 -8.81 3.37 -12.89
CA ALA A 335 -9.87 4.27 -12.46
C ALA A 335 -9.36 5.47 -11.63
N ARG A 336 -10.01 6.62 -11.82
CA ARG A 336 -9.80 7.83 -11.02
C ARG A 336 -10.47 7.69 -9.64
N PRO A 337 -10.01 8.41 -8.60
CA PRO A 337 -10.68 8.41 -7.29
C PRO A 337 -12.18 8.79 -7.38
N ASP A 338 -12.54 9.66 -8.32
CA ASP A 338 -13.93 10.08 -8.56
C ASP A 338 -14.86 8.92 -8.96
N GLU A 339 -14.35 7.90 -9.67
CA GLU A 339 -15.13 6.69 -9.92
C GLU A 339 -15.41 5.95 -8.60
N ALA A 340 -14.44 5.86 -7.69
CA ALA A 340 -14.66 5.25 -6.38
C ALA A 340 -15.68 6.04 -5.51
N VAL A 341 -15.83 7.34 -5.73
CA VAL A 341 -16.90 8.15 -5.12
C VAL A 341 -18.28 7.71 -5.60
N SER A 342 -18.45 7.40 -6.89
CA SER A 342 -19.76 6.96 -7.42
C SER A 342 -20.25 5.65 -6.79
N TRP A 343 -19.33 4.81 -6.30
CA TRP A 343 -19.64 3.57 -5.59
C TRP A 343 -19.86 3.75 -4.08
N GLY A 344 -19.52 4.92 -3.51
CA GLY A 344 -19.45 5.10 -2.06
C GLY A 344 -18.23 4.46 -1.40
N LYS A 345 -17.19 4.12 -2.18
CA LYS A 345 -15.89 3.63 -1.67
C LYS A 345 -15.03 4.79 -1.13
N ILE A 346 -15.27 6.00 -1.61
CA ILE A 346 -14.73 7.28 -1.11
C ILE A 346 -15.93 8.20 -0.84
N LYS A 347 -15.89 8.99 0.25
CA LYS A 347 -16.96 9.97 0.55
C LYS A 347 -16.96 11.13 -0.44
N ALA A 348 -18.12 11.74 -0.67
CA ALA A 348 -18.25 12.86 -1.61
C ALA A 348 -17.42 14.09 -1.18
N GLU A 349 -17.31 14.32 0.13
CA GLU A 349 -16.54 15.39 0.76
C GLU A 349 -15.08 15.01 1.09
N ALA A 350 -14.66 13.78 0.75
CA ALA A 350 -13.31 13.31 1.04
C ALA A 350 -12.26 14.07 0.24
N ARG A 351 -11.08 14.25 0.83
CA ARG A 351 -9.90 14.69 0.06
C ARG A 351 -9.27 13.47 -0.60
N SER A 352 -9.27 13.47 -1.94
CA SER A 352 -8.65 12.40 -2.71
C SER A 352 -7.74 12.94 -3.82
N ILE A 353 -6.67 12.19 -4.12
CA ILE A 353 -5.76 12.51 -5.21
C ILE A 353 -5.19 11.25 -5.84
N LYS A 354 -4.89 11.32 -7.14
CA LYS A 354 -4.14 10.31 -7.87
C LYS A 354 -2.89 10.94 -8.45
N VAL A 355 -1.74 10.33 -8.18
CA VAL A 355 -0.44 10.63 -8.78
C VAL A 355 -0.15 9.58 -9.86
N TYR A 356 -0.09 10.02 -11.11
CA TYR A 356 0.24 9.20 -12.26
C TYR A 356 1.76 9.09 -12.41
N ALA A 357 2.37 8.19 -11.65
CA ALA A 357 3.82 7.99 -11.65
C ALA A 357 4.18 6.56 -11.24
N ASP A 358 5.41 6.15 -11.56
CA ASP A 358 6.02 4.98 -10.92
C ASP A 358 6.24 5.29 -9.43
N VAL A 359 5.77 4.40 -8.57
CA VAL A 359 5.85 4.55 -7.12
C VAL A 359 7.29 4.69 -6.64
N THR A 360 8.24 3.99 -7.28
CA THR A 360 9.67 4.01 -6.93
C THR A 360 10.29 5.41 -7.07
N VAL A 361 9.72 6.26 -7.91
CA VAL A 361 10.20 7.62 -8.16
C VAL A 361 9.68 8.61 -7.12
N VAL A 362 8.39 8.54 -6.80
CA VAL A 362 7.71 9.58 -6.00
C VAL A 362 7.55 9.21 -4.53
N TRP A 363 7.42 7.93 -4.19
CA TRP A 363 7.11 7.50 -2.82
C TRP A 363 8.21 7.81 -1.80
N PRO A 364 9.52 7.59 -2.10
CA PRO A 364 10.58 7.97 -1.17
C PRO A 364 10.58 9.47 -0.85
N LEU A 365 10.30 10.31 -1.86
CA LEU A 365 10.18 11.76 -1.69
C LEU A 365 8.98 12.13 -0.82
N ILE A 366 7.82 11.53 -1.07
CA ILE A 366 6.62 11.72 -0.26
C ILE A 366 6.89 11.33 1.20
N VAL A 367 7.47 10.16 1.44
CA VAL A 367 7.79 9.68 2.80
C VAL A 367 8.77 10.63 3.49
N ALA A 368 9.81 11.09 2.80
CA ALA A 368 10.76 12.05 3.34
C ALA A 368 10.12 13.41 3.72
N ALA A 369 9.11 13.86 2.96
CA ALA A 369 8.39 15.10 3.23
C ALA A 369 7.21 14.95 4.22
N THR A 370 6.84 13.73 4.59
CA THR A 370 5.69 13.42 5.47
C THR A 370 6.14 12.59 6.67
N PHE A 371 5.99 11.26 6.62
CA PHE A 371 6.25 10.33 7.72
C PHE A 371 7.69 10.36 8.27
N ALA A 372 8.66 10.79 7.48
CA ALA A 372 10.06 10.92 7.87
C ALA A 372 10.56 12.38 7.91
N ALA A 373 9.65 13.37 7.83
CA ALA A 373 10.00 14.78 7.98
C ALA A 373 10.49 15.12 9.40
N LYS A 374 10.08 14.32 10.39
CA LYS A 374 10.57 14.36 11.77
C LYS A 374 10.93 12.95 12.22
N ARG A 375 12.00 12.83 13.01
CA ARG A 375 12.40 11.55 13.59
C ARG A 375 11.30 11.08 14.54
N PRO A 376 10.81 9.83 14.44
CA PRO A 376 9.86 9.28 15.40
C PRO A 376 10.45 9.31 16.80
N GLU A 377 9.63 9.62 17.80
CA GLU A 377 10.00 9.39 19.20
C GLU A 377 10.36 7.91 19.36
N GLN A 378 11.47 7.60 20.04
CA GLN A 378 11.86 6.21 20.28
C GLN A 378 10.73 5.53 21.06
N ALA A 379 10.13 4.50 20.48
CA ALA A 379 9.23 3.62 21.20
C ALA A 379 10.05 2.95 22.31
N ALA A 380 9.65 3.19 23.57
CA ALA A 380 10.26 2.60 24.75
C ALA A 380 10.10 1.08 24.78
#